data_AF-A0A1Q6U4H6-F1
#
_entry.id   AF-A0A1Q6U4H6-F1
#
_cell.length_a   1.000
_cell.length_b   1.000
_cell.length_c   1.000
_cell.angle_alpha   90.00
_cell.angle_beta   90.00
_cell.angle_gamma   90.00
#
_symmetry.space_group_name_H-M   'P 1'
#
loop_
_entity.id
_entity.type
_entity.pdbx_description
1 polymer ?
#
loop_
_entity_poly.entity_id
_entity_poly.type
_entity_poly.pdbx_seq_one_letter_code
_entity_poly.pdbx_strand_id
1 'polypeptide(L)'
;MKDKILLLCKRLDKFDIDKIETISEIEQSELLSILDELIKENKLKLNAGVYYYIKPISRTKRQELPLFFQFHDKQTIDYIVKGFCADIEAKK
;
A
#
# COMPACT_ATOMS: atom_id res chain seq x y z
N MET A 1 -10.30 7.98 19.44
CA MET A 1 -10.91 8.41 18.16
C MET A 1 -9.88 8.55 17.05
N LYS A 2 -8.71 9.15 17.34
CA LYS A 2 -7.55 9.22 16.42
C LYS A 2 -7.21 7.92 15.67
N ASP A 3 -7.25 6.75 16.33
CA ASP A 3 -6.96 5.47 15.67
C ASP A 3 -8.02 5.06 14.63
N LYS A 4 -9.30 5.40 14.84
CA LYS A 4 -10.37 5.13 13.86
C LYS A 4 -10.19 6.01 12.63
N ILE A 5 -9.84 7.29 12.83
CA ILE A 5 -9.53 8.22 11.73
C ILE A 5 -8.29 7.75 10.98
N LEU A 6 -7.26 7.31 11.69
CA LEU A 6 -6.06 6.74 11.06
C LEU A 6 -6.38 5.51 10.19
N LEU A 7 -7.26 4.62 10.64
CA LEU A 7 -7.73 3.48 9.87
C LEU A 7 -8.52 3.90 8.62
N LEU A 8 -9.34 4.95 8.72
CA LEU A 8 -10.05 5.55 7.60
C LEU A 8 -9.07 6.14 6.57
N CYS A 9 -8.13 6.96 7.03
CA CYS A 9 -7.07 7.52 6.18
C CYS A 9 -6.28 6.42 5.46
N LYS A 10 -5.96 5.32 6.16
CA LYS A 10 -5.26 4.16 5.60
C LYS A 10 -6.07 3.43 4.54
N ARG A 11 -7.40 3.36 4.68
CA ARG A 11 -8.30 2.74 3.69
C ARG A 11 -8.48 3.62 2.46
N LEU A 12 -8.59 4.93 2.65
CA LEU A 12 -8.81 5.88 1.56
C LEU A 12 -7.56 6.08 0.70
N ASP A 13 -6.36 5.99 1.29
CA ASP A 13 -5.03 6.17 0.67
C ASP A 13 -4.79 7.60 0.15
N LYS A 14 -5.78 8.20 -0.52
CA LYS A 14 -5.89 9.60 -0.93
C LYS A 14 -7.31 10.11 -0.65
N PHE A 15 -7.45 11.30 -0.08
CA PHE A 15 -8.77 11.88 0.22
C PHE A 15 -8.74 13.39 0.37
N ASP A 16 -9.92 13.97 0.21
CA ASP A 16 -10.21 15.39 0.47
C ASP A 16 -10.84 15.53 1.85
N ILE A 17 -10.80 16.73 2.42
CA ILE A 17 -11.36 17.01 3.75
C ILE A 17 -12.87 16.72 3.80
N ASP A 18 -13.61 17.11 2.77
CA ASP A 18 -15.07 16.93 2.73
C ASP A 18 -15.48 15.44 2.76
N LYS A 19 -14.68 14.58 2.12
CA LYS A 19 -14.94 13.14 2.11
C LYS A 19 -14.73 12.52 3.49
N ILE A 20 -13.68 12.91 4.19
CA ILE A 20 -13.38 12.33 5.50
C ILE A 20 -14.27 12.91 6.60
N GLU A 21 -14.72 14.16 6.44
CA GLU A 21 -15.77 14.78 7.25
C GLU A 21 -17.08 13.98 7.12
N THR A 22 -17.53 13.73 5.90
CA THR A 22 -18.76 12.95 5.62
C THR A 22 -18.69 11.53 6.20
N ILE A 23 -17.53 10.87 6.14
CA ILE A 23 -17.37 9.48 6.59
C ILE A 23 -17.16 9.38 8.10
N SER A 24 -16.50 10.36 8.71
CA SER A 24 -16.21 10.33 10.14
C SER A 24 -17.35 10.86 11.00
N GLU A 25 -18.29 11.61 10.42
CA GLU A 25 -19.40 12.27 11.12
C GLU A 25 -18.90 13.17 12.28
N ILE A 26 -17.69 13.73 12.15
CA ILE A 26 -17.04 14.61 13.14
C ILE A 26 -16.97 16.02 12.57
N GLU A 27 -17.07 17.02 13.44
CA GLU A 27 -16.91 18.43 13.06
C GLU A 27 -15.52 18.71 12.45
N GLN A 28 -15.51 19.57 11.43
CA GLN A 28 -14.32 19.92 10.66
C GLN A 28 -13.16 20.46 11.54
N SER A 29 -13.48 21.14 12.64
CA SER A 29 -12.52 21.73 13.60
C SER A 29 -11.70 20.67 14.34
N GLU A 30 -12.35 19.62 14.84
CA GLU A 30 -11.70 18.50 15.54
C GLU A 30 -10.93 17.63 14.55
N LEU A 31 -11.49 17.42 13.37
CA LEU A 31 -10.87 16.64 12.30
C LEU A 31 -9.56 17.27 11.82
N LEU A 32 -9.55 18.59 11.60
CA LEU A 32 -8.35 19.36 11.22
C LEU A 32 -7.23 19.19 12.25
N SER A 33 -7.56 19.30 13.53
CA SER A 33 -6.60 19.13 14.63
C SER A 33 -5.97 17.74 14.61
N ILE A 34 -6.77 16.69 14.35
CA ILE A 34 -6.29 15.31 14.25
C ILE A 34 -5.44 15.10 12.99
N LEU A 35 -5.85 15.66 11.84
CA LEU A 35 -5.08 15.57 10.59
C LEU A 35 -3.73 16.26 10.71
N ASP A 36 -3.66 17.43 11.36
CA ASP A 36 -2.41 18.14 11.61
C ASP A 36 -1.47 17.36 12.54
N GLU A 37 -1.99 16.73 13.59
CA GLU A 37 -1.19 15.82 14.41
C GLU A 37 -0.66 14.63 13.59
N LEU A 38 -1.48 14.06 12.70
CA LEU A 38 -1.08 12.94 11.84
C LEU A 38 -0.06 13.34 10.77
N ILE A 39 -0.07 14.59 10.30
CA ILE A 39 0.97 15.16 9.45
C ILE A 39 2.27 15.35 10.26
N LYS A 40 2.20 15.90 11.48
CA LYS A 40 3.36 16.02 12.38
C LYS A 40 3.98 14.66 12.70
N GLU A 41 3.16 13.63 12.84
CA GLU A 41 3.60 12.24 13.05
C GLU A 41 4.13 11.55 11.77
N ASN A 42 4.23 12.25 10.63
CA ASN A 42 4.65 11.69 9.34
C ASN A 42 3.79 10.49 8.87
N LYS A 43 2.53 10.41 9.31
CA LYS A 43 1.57 9.38 8.85
C LYS A 43 0.77 9.85 7.64
N LEU A 44 0.61 11.17 7.48
CA LEU A 44 -0.10 11.81 6.37
C LEU A 44 0.79 12.84 5.68
N LYS A 45 0.51 13.08 4.40
CA LYS A 45 1.11 14.16 3.61
C LYS A 45 0.01 14.96 2.94
N LEU A 46 0.01 16.27 3.10
CA LEU A 46 -0.86 17.18 2.36
C LEU A 46 -0.12 17.65 1.10
N ASN A 47 -0.74 17.51 -0.08
CA ASN A 47 -0.20 18.04 -1.32
C ASN A 47 -1.32 18.61 -2.18
N ALA A 48 -1.24 19.91 -2.51
CA ALA A 48 -2.22 20.64 -3.31
C ALA A 48 -3.69 20.47 -2.84
N GLY A 49 -3.93 20.47 -1.51
CA GLY A 49 -5.28 20.32 -0.94
C GLY A 49 -5.77 18.88 -0.79
N VAL A 50 -4.99 17.88 -1.22
CA VAL A 50 -5.32 16.46 -1.09
C VAL A 50 -4.42 15.80 -0.04
N TYR A 51 -5.02 15.03 0.87
CA TYR A 51 -4.31 14.26 1.88
C TYR A 51 -3.94 12.88 1.34
N TYR A 52 -2.71 12.47 1.58
CA TYR A 52 -2.15 11.18 1.21
C TYR A 52 -1.70 10.43 2.45
N TYR A 53 -2.12 9.17 2.58
CA TYR A 53 -1.61 8.29 3.62
C TYR A 53 -0.19 7.84 3.27
N ILE A 54 0.76 8.13 4.15
CA ILE A 54 2.13 7.63 4.01
C ILE A 54 2.10 6.18 4.45
N LYS A 55 1.98 5.27 3.48
CA LYS A 55 2.19 3.85 3.76
C LYS A 55 3.61 3.71 4.30
N PRO A 56 3.80 3.15 5.51
CA PRO A 56 5.13 2.72 5.88
C PRO A 56 5.59 1.81 4.74
N ILE A 57 6.76 2.10 4.19
CA ILE A 57 7.42 1.19 3.27
C ILE A 57 7.68 -0.04 4.13
N SER A 58 6.71 -0.95 4.22
CA SER A 58 7.00 -2.30 4.60
C SER A 58 8.03 -2.67 3.56
N ARG A 59 9.27 -2.84 4.01
CA ARG A 59 10.24 -3.64 3.29
C ARG A 59 9.66 -5.06 3.27
N THR A 60 8.53 -5.28 2.58
CA THR A 60 8.39 -6.45 1.76
C THR A 60 9.61 -6.34 0.89
N LYS A 61 10.70 -6.98 1.33
CA LYS A 61 11.90 -7.18 0.53
C LYS A 61 11.36 -7.41 -0.86
N ARG A 62 11.75 -6.60 -1.84
CA ARG A 62 11.44 -6.93 -3.24
C ARG A 62 11.97 -8.34 -3.38
N GLN A 63 11.08 -9.33 -3.31
CA GLN A 63 11.49 -10.71 -3.32
C GLN A 63 12.03 -10.87 -4.73
N GLU A 64 13.31 -11.21 -4.83
CA GLU A 64 14.00 -11.31 -6.13
C GLU A 64 13.28 -12.27 -7.07
N LEU A 65 12.52 -13.20 -6.48
CA LEU A 65 11.72 -14.19 -7.17
C LEU A 65 10.22 -13.96 -6.93
N PRO A 66 9.38 -14.16 -7.97
CA PRO A 66 7.92 -14.27 -7.83
C PRO A 66 7.51 -15.21 -6.70
N LEU A 67 6.37 -14.95 -6.05
CA LEU A 67 5.84 -15.72 -4.91
C LEU A 67 5.91 -17.24 -5.12
N PHE A 68 5.58 -17.68 -6.33
CA PHE A 68 5.59 -19.08 -6.70
C PHE A 68 6.98 -19.73 -6.60
N PHE A 69 8.06 -19.00 -6.89
CA PHE A 69 9.43 -19.51 -6.83
C PHE A 69 10.13 -19.34 -5.48
N GLN A 70 9.50 -18.65 -4.52
CA GLN A 70 10.14 -18.37 -3.23
C GLN A 70 10.26 -19.59 -2.32
N PHE A 71 9.46 -20.62 -2.58
CA PHE A 71 9.40 -21.85 -1.77
C PHE A 71 10.09 -23.03 -2.45
N HIS A 72 10.73 -22.79 -3.59
CA HIS A 72 11.40 -23.81 -4.38
C HIS A 72 12.90 -23.55 -4.44
N ASP A 73 13.67 -24.62 -4.39
CA ASP A 73 15.10 -24.55 -4.65
C ASP A 73 15.35 -24.29 -6.15
N LYS A 74 16.58 -23.88 -6.47
CA LYS A 74 16.95 -23.49 -7.83
C LYS A 74 16.74 -24.62 -8.85
N GLN A 75 16.92 -25.89 -8.47
CA GLN A 75 16.72 -27.01 -9.38
C GLN A 75 15.24 -27.19 -9.70
N THR A 76 14.37 -27.14 -8.68
CA THR A 76 12.92 -27.22 -8.88
C THR A 76 12.40 -26.08 -9.74
N ILE A 77 12.86 -24.84 -9.54
CA ILE A 77 12.49 -23.70 -10.39
C ILE A 77 12.87 -23.97 -11.86
N ASP A 78 14.09 -24.45 -12.11
CA ASP A 78 14.58 -24.77 -13.45
C ASP A 78 13.75 -25.87 -14.13
N TYR A 79 13.36 -26.92 -13.39
CA TYR A 79 12.45 -27.95 -13.90
C TYR A 79 11.08 -27.40 -14.26
N ILE A 80 10.50 -26.52 -13.42
CA ILE A 80 9.20 -25.91 -13.70
C ILE A 80 9.26 -25.05 -14.97
N VAL A 81 10.30 -24.22 -15.11
CA VAL A 81 10.47 -23.37 -16.29
C VAL A 81 10.69 -24.22 -17.55
N LYS A 82 11.55 -25.24 -17.49
CA LYS A 82 11.79 -26.15 -18.62
C LYS A 82 10.55 -26.95 -19.00
N GLY A 83 9.79 -27.44 -18.03
CA GLY A 83 8.53 -28.14 -18.26
C GLY A 83 7.49 -27.23 -18.89
N PHE A 84 7.36 -26.00 -18.42
CA PHE A 84 6.45 -25.00 -19.01
C PHE A 84 6.83 -24.68 -20.47
N CYS A 85 8.12 -24.61 -20.77
CA CYS A 85 8.63 -24.31 -22.11
C CYS A 85 8.84 -25.56 -22.99
N ALA A 86 8.49 -26.77 -22.52
CA ALA A 86 8.83 -28.02 -23.21
C ALA A 86 8.20 -28.12 -24.60
N ASP A 87 6.99 -27.59 -24.76
CA ASP A 87 6.25 -27.59 -26.03
C ASP A 87 6.41 -26.29 -26.83
N ILE A 88 7.26 -25.38 -26.37
CA ILE A 88 7.53 -24.11 -27.07
C ILE A 88 8.71 -24.32 -28.00
N GLU A 89 8.44 -24.31 -29.31
CA GLU A 89 9.51 -24.34 -30.31
C GLU A 89 10.42 -23.13 -30.17
N ALA A 90 11.71 -23.38 -29.96
CA ALA A 90 12.71 -22.32 -29.92
C ALA A 90 12.75 -21.63 -31.29
N LYS A 91 12.57 -20.31 -31.29
CA LYS A 91 12.64 -19.50 -32.50
C LYS A 91 14.06 -19.61 -33.07
N LYS A 92 14.17 -20.19 -34.27
CA LYS A 92 15.43 -20.32 -35.03
C LYS A 92 16.01 -18.96 -35.41
#